data_AF-A0A1F2QF48-F1
#
_entry.id   AF-A0A1F2QF48-F1
#
_cell.length_a   1.000
_cell.length_b   1.000
_cell.length_c   1.000
_cell.angle_alpha   90.00
_cell.angle_beta   90.00
_cell.angle_gamma   90.00
#
_symmetry.space_group_name_H-M   'P 1'
#
loop_
_entity.id
_entity.type
_entity.pdbx_description
1 polymer ?
#
loop_
_entity_poly.entity_id
_entity_poly.type
_entity_poly.pdbx_seq_one_letter_code
_entity_poly.pdbx_strand_id
1 'polypeptide(L)'
;MAEIQARRAATRAALEEARNTQLATDLEEIEAVELQYGPSSVVVEHPVFAPGLPAAVAVRCPKTAEVKRYQDTIRPSKRGDMGDPIQAARQLGLVCLAYPPQDSPLRAALLEQRPGIEVDFGNAAMRLVAAKAEDEGKG
;
A
#
# COMPACT_ATOMS: atom_id res chain seq x y z
N MET A 1 -7.50 20.14 34.12
CA MET A 1 -6.93 20.15 32.75
C MET A 1 -5.58 19.42 32.65
N ALA A 2 -4.69 19.53 33.64
CA ALA A 2 -3.39 18.85 33.66
C ALA A 2 -3.48 17.31 33.56
N GLU A 3 -4.44 16.69 34.24
CA GLU A 3 -4.60 15.22 34.28
C GLU A 3 -5.03 14.61 32.93
N ILE A 4 -5.90 15.31 32.18
CA ILE A 4 -6.31 14.90 30.84
C ILE A 4 -5.14 15.02 29.84
N GLN A 5 -4.32 16.06 29.97
CA GLN A 5 -3.12 16.25 29.14
C GLN A 5 -2.07 15.17 29.41
N ALA A 6 -1.82 14.84 30.69
CA ALA A 6 -0.93 13.76 31.09
C ALA A 6 -1.40 12.41 30.56
N ARG A 7 -2.69 12.08 30.68
CA ARG A 7 -3.26 10.84 30.13
C ARG A 7 -3.12 10.77 28.61
N ARG A 8 -3.40 11.86 27.89
CA ARG A 8 -3.23 11.92 26.43
C ARG A 8 -1.77 11.81 25.99
N ALA A 9 -0.82 12.28 26.80
CA ALA A 9 0.61 12.11 26.53
C ALA A 9 1.02 10.65 26.73
N ALA A 10 0.61 10.02 27.83
CA ALA A 10 0.88 8.61 28.11
C ALA A 10 0.30 7.67 27.04
N THR A 11 -0.94 7.90 26.60
CA THR A 11 -1.54 7.11 25.50
C THR A 11 -0.77 7.28 24.19
N ARG A 12 -0.31 8.49 23.87
CA ARG A 12 0.50 8.73 22.66
C ARG A 12 1.84 8.01 22.72
N ALA A 13 2.53 8.08 23.85
CA ALA A 13 3.80 7.37 24.05
C ALA A 13 3.62 5.86 23.90
N ALA A 14 2.58 5.28 24.52
CA ALA A 14 2.28 3.85 24.39
C ALA A 14 1.95 3.44 22.94
N LEU A 15 1.20 4.27 22.20
CA LEU A 15 0.90 4.00 20.80
C LEU A 15 2.13 4.13 19.90
N GLU A 16 3.04 5.06 20.20
CA GLU A 16 4.28 5.24 19.45
C GLU A 16 5.24 4.07 19.68
N GLU A 17 5.36 3.59 20.91
CA GLU A 17 6.12 2.38 21.25
C GLU A 17 5.56 1.13 20.53
N ALA A 18 4.24 0.96 20.57
CA ALA A 18 3.57 -0.11 19.83
C ALA A 18 3.79 -0.01 18.31
N ARG A 19 3.72 1.21 17.75
CA ARG A 19 4.00 1.47 16.32
C ARG A 19 5.43 1.08 15.98
N ASN A 20 6.40 1.50 16.78
CA ASN A 20 7.82 1.25 16.48
C ASN A 20 8.15 -0.24 16.59
N THR A 21 7.54 -0.95 17.54
CA THR A 21 7.67 -2.40 17.67
C THR A 21 7.11 -3.12 16.43
N GLN A 22 5.90 -2.76 16.01
CA GLN A 22 5.30 -3.33 14.79
C GLN A 22 6.11 -2.96 13.55
N LEU A 23 6.56 -1.71 13.44
CA LEU A 23 7.32 -1.22 12.30
C LEU A 23 8.64 -1.99 12.14
N ALA A 24 9.34 -2.33 13.22
CA ALA A 24 10.54 -3.14 13.14
C ALA A 24 10.24 -4.52 12.52
N THR A 25 9.15 -5.16 12.96
CA THR A 25 8.69 -6.45 12.40
C THR A 25 8.28 -6.31 10.92
N ASP A 26 7.54 -5.26 10.59
CA ASP A 26 7.12 -5.01 9.22
C ASP A 26 8.31 -4.78 8.29
N LEU A 27 9.32 -4.03 8.73
CA LEU A 27 10.50 -3.72 7.92
C LEU A 27 11.36 -4.96 7.64
N GLU A 28 11.48 -5.89 8.58
CA GLU A 28 12.16 -7.17 8.36
C GLU A 28 11.47 -7.99 7.25
N GLU A 29 10.15 -8.03 7.25
CA GLU A 29 9.36 -8.71 6.22
C GLU A 29 9.40 -7.96 4.87
N ILE A 30 9.39 -6.64 4.90
CA ILE A 30 9.49 -5.79 3.71
C ILE A 30 10.88 -5.93 3.07
N GLU A 31 11.95 -6.07 3.84
CA GLU A 31 13.29 -6.33 3.30
C GLU A 31 13.30 -7.61 2.44
N ALA A 32 12.62 -8.67 2.91
CA ALA A 32 12.48 -9.90 2.12
C ALA A 32 11.71 -9.67 0.81
N VAL A 33 10.69 -8.81 0.82
CA VAL A 33 9.95 -8.40 -0.38
C VAL A 33 10.84 -7.59 -1.33
N GLU A 34 11.63 -6.65 -0.82
CA GLU A 34 12.55 -5.85 -1.62
C GLU A 34 13.65 -6.70 -2.26
N LEU A 35 14.17 -7.71 -1.55
CA LEU A 35 15.12 -8.68 -2.11
C LEU A 35 14.49 -9.51 -3.23
N GLN A 36 13.21 -9.86 -3.11
CA GLN A 36 12.50 -10.66 -4.11
C GLN A 36 12.20 -9.88 -5.40
N TYR A 37 11.73 -8.64 -5.28
CA TYR A 37 11.27 -7.85 -6.43
C TYR A 37 12.30 -6.83 -6.93
N GLY A 38 13.33 -6.56 -6.15
CA GLY A 38 14.30 -5.49 -6.35
C GLY A 38 13.86 -4.20 -5.63
N PRO A 39 14.78 -3.48 -4.96
CA PRO A 39 14.44 -2.33 -4.12
C PRO A 39 13.82 -1.16 -4.90
N SER A 40 14.19 -0.98 -6.18
CA SER A 40 13.58 0.04 -7.06
C SER A 40 12.19 -0.34 -7.59
N SER A 41 11.72 -1.55 -7.30
CA SER A 41 10.44 -2.07 -7.77
C SER A 41 9.42 -2.22 -6.65
N VAL A 42 9.70 -1.67 -5.46
CA VAL A 42 8.82 -1.71 -4.30
C VAL A 42 8.70 -0.29 -3.75
N VAL A 43 7.52 0.07 -3.26
CA VAL A 43 7.30 1.29 -2.48
C VAL A 43 6.74 0.88 -1.13
N VAL A 44 7.30 1.48 -0.08
CA VAL A 44 6.85 1.30 1.29
C VAL A 44 5.89 2.43 1.63
N GLU A 45 4.68 2.08 2.04
CA GLU A 45 3.65 3.02 2.47
C GLU A 45 3.43 2.88 3.98
N HIS A 46 3.22 3.99 4.67
CA HIS A 46 3.02 4.03 6.11
C HIS A 46 1.58 4.44 6.43
N PRO A 47 0.64 3.49 6.50
CA PRO A 47 -0.73 3.80 6.85
C PRO A 47 -0.82 4.38 8.27
N VAL A 48 -1.93 5.06 8.56
CA VAL A 48 -2.19 5.55 9.92
C VAL A 48 -2.25 4.36 10.87
N PHE A 49 -1.29 4.31 11.80
CA PHE A 49 -1.14 3.22 12.74
C PHE A 49 -2.38 3.03 13.62
N ALA A 50 -2.75 1.78 13.82
CA ALA A 50 -3.66 1.33 14.86
C ALA A 50 -3.13 0.01 15.44
N PRO A 51 -3.30 -0.25 16.74
CA PRO A 51 -2.89 -1.52 17.33
C PRO A 51 -3.49 -2.71 16.58
N GLY A 52 -2.65 -3.70 16.25
CA GLY A 52 -3.06 -4.88 15.49
C GLY A 52 -3.10 -4.70 13.97
N LEU A 53 -2.72 -3.53 13.45
CA LEU A 53 -2.48 -3.29 12.03
C LEU A 53 -0.99 -3.17 11.74
N PRO A 54 -0.56 -3.44 10.49
CA PRO A 54 0.78 -3.09 10.05
C PRO A 54 1.03 -1.58 10.19
N ALA A 55 2.23 -1.22 10.64
CA ALA A 55 2.77 0.14 10.65
C ALA A 55 3.44 0.51 9.31
N ALA A 56 3.82 -0.49 8.50
CA ALA A 56 4.29 -0.33 7.13
C ALA A 56 3.74 -1.42 6.21
N VAL A 57 3.52 -1.08 4.94
CA VAL A 57 3.10 -2.01 3.90
C VAL A 57 4.01 -1.88 2.68
N ALA A 58 4.21 -2.97 1.95
CA ALA A 58 4.98 -2.95 0.70
C ALA A 58 4.08 -3.18 -0.50
N VAL A 59 4.17 -2.27 -1.45
CA VAL A 59 3.49 -2.36 -2.74
C VAL A 59 4.54 -2.54 -3.83
N ARG A 60 4.44 -3.63 -4.59
CA ARG A 60 5.34 -3.89 -5.71
C ARG A 60 4.90 -3.17 -6.99
N CYS A 61 5.84 -2.98 -7.89
CA CYS A 61 5.60 -2.56 -9.26
C CYS A 61 4.68 -3.60 -9.95
N PRO A 62 3.64 -3.16 -10.68
CA PRO A 62 2.75 -4.06 -11.39
C PRO A 62 3.45 -4.69 -12.60
N LYS A 63 3.04 -5.90 -12.95
CA LYS A 63 3.45 -6.59 -14.17
C LYS A 63 2.76 -5.97 -15.37
N THR A 64 3.34 -6.11 -16.57
CA THR A 64 2.77 -5.58 -17.82
C THR A 64 1.31 -6.01 -18.05
N ALA A 65 0.96 -7.26 -17.72
CA ALA A 65 -0.41 -7.77 -17.85
C ALA A 65 -1.38 -7.10 -16.86
N GLU A 66 -0.93 -6.75 -15.66
CA GLU A 66 -1.72 -6.08 -14.62
C GLU A 66 -1.96 -4.62 -15.00
N VAL A 67 -0.92 -3.94 -15.53
CA VAL A 67 -1.04 -2.58 -16.09
C VAL A 67 -2.02 -2.56 -17.25
N LYS A 68 -1.91 -3.54 -18.17
CA LYS A 68 -2.83 -3.64 -19.31
C LYS A 68 -4.28 -3.82 -18.84
N ARG A 69 -4.53 -4.73 -17.89
CA ARG A 69 -5.87 -4.93 -17.31
C ARG A 69 -6.41 -3.65 -16.66
N TYR A 70 -5.57 -2.94 -15.91
CA TYR A 70 -5.94 -1.65 -15.31
C TYR A 70 -6.35 -0.63 -16.39
N GLN A 71 -5.52 -0.47 -17.44
CA GLN A 71 -5.80 0.45 -18.54
C GLN A 71 -7.06 0.07 -19.32
N ASP A 72 -7.27 -1.21 -19.60
CA ASP A 72 -8.47 -1.70 -20.29
C ASP A 72 -9.74 -1.46 -19.48
N THR A 73 -9.64 -1.45 -18.14
CA THR A 73 -10.78 -1.19 -17.24
C THR A 73 -11.18 0.28 -17.22
N ILE A 74 -10.23 1.21 -17.35
CA ILE A 74 -10.50 2.66 -17.28
C ILE A 74 -10.78 3.30 -18.65
N ARG A 75 -10.41 2.62 -19.74
CA ARG A 75 -10.63 3.13 -21.09
C ARG A 75 -12.14 3.16 -21.41
N PRO A 76 -12.62 4.18 -22.14
CA PRO A 76 -14.00 4.21 -22.60
C PRO A 76 -14.30 2.97 -23.45
N SER A 77 -15.45 2.35 -23.20
CA SER A 77 -15.91 1.25 -24.05
C SER A 77 -16.23 1.77 -25.46
N LYS A 78 -16.31 0.87 -26.44
CA LYS A 78 -16.78 1.22 -27.80
C LYS A 78 -18.20 1.81 -27.82
N ARG A 79 -18.95 1.66 -26.73
CA ARG A 79 -20.31 2.19 -26.56
C ARG A 79 -20.35 3.56 -25.85
N GLY A 80 -19.18 4.09 -25.45
CA GLY A 80 -19.07 5.40 -24.79
C GLY A 80 -19.20 5.35 -23.27
N ASP A 81 -19.44 4.18 -22.68
CA ASP A 81 -19.46 4.01 -21.22
C ASP A 81 -18.04 4.24 -20.66
N MET A 82 -17.94 5.11 -19.67
CA MET A 82 -16.69 5.34 -18.94
C MET A 82 -16.43 4.15 -18.02
N GLY A 83 -15.17 3.71 -17.99
CA GLY A 83 -14.70 2.73 -17.01
C GLY A 83 -14.74 3.27 -15.58
N ASP A 84 -14.66 2.38 -14.59
CA ASP A 84 -14.57 2.78 -13.17
C ASP A 84 -13.10 2.83 -12.72
N PRO A 85 -12.49 4.02 -12.65
CA PRO A 85 -11.09 4.17 -12.25
C PRO A 85 -10.84 3.81 -10.79
N ILE A 86 -11.83 3.99 -9.91
CA ILE A 86 -11.70 3.65 -8.50
C ILE A 86 -11.63 2.13 -8.35
N GLN A 87 -12.53 1.42 -9.03
CA GLN A 87 -12.52 -0.04 -8.98
C GLN A 87 -11.28 -0.64 -9.64
N ALA A 88 -10.80 -0.06 -10.74
CA ALA A 88 -9.55 -0.47 -11.37
C ALA A 88 -8.35 -0.30 -10.42
N ALA A 89 -8.27 0.85 -9.72
CA ALA A 89 -7.21 1.12 -8.76
C ALA A 89 -7.26 0.18 -7.56
N ARG A 90 -8.45 -0.10 -7.01
CA ARG A 90 -8.63 -1.09 -5.92
C ARG A 90 -8.11 -2.47 -6.31
N GLN A 91 -8.50 -2.95 -7.48
CA GLN A 91 -8.07 -4.27 -7.96
C GLN A 91 -6.55 -4.32 -8.15
N LEU A 92 -5.97 -3.27 -8.74
CA LEU A 92 -4.52 -3.18 -8.93
C LEU A 92 -3.80 -3.15 -7.57
N GLY A 93 -4.27 -2.33 -6.63
CA GLY A 93 -3.69 -2.22 -5.31
C GLY A 93 -3.70 -3.54 -4.54
N LEU A 94 -4.79 -4.30 -4.60
CA LEU A 94 -4.85 -5.64 -4.02
C LEU A 94 -3.86 -6.61 -4.66
N VAL A 95 -3.70 -6.57 -5.97
CA VAL A 95 -2.76 -7.46 -6.69
C VAL A 95 -1.30 -7.08 -6.43
N CYS A 96 -1.01 -5.80 -6.24
CA CYS A 96 0.32 -5.27 -6.03
C CYS A 96 0.74 -5.17 -4.55
N LEU A 97 -0.18 -5.33 -3.61
CA LEU A 97 0.15 -5.39 -2.19
C LEU A 97 0.92 -6.69 -1.89
N ALA A 98 2.23 -6.57 -1.69
CA ALA A 98 3.14 -7.67 -1.43
C ALA A 98 3.29 -7.96 0.07
N TYR A 99 3.30 -6.92 0.89
CA TYR A 99 3.22 -7.03 2.35
C TYR A 99 2.11 -6.12 2.90
N PRO A 100 1.22 -6.61 3.78
CA PRO A 100 1.16 -7.98 4.27
C PRO A 100 0.70 -8.97 3.17
N PRO A 101 1.13 -10.25 3.22
CA PRO A 101 0.82 -11.22 2.17
C PRO A 101 -0.68 -11.53 2.11
N GLN A 102 -1.13 -12.07 0.97
CA GLN A 102 -2.56 -12.24 0.67
C GLN A 102 -3.33 -13.02 1.74
N ASP A 103 -2.74 -14.08 2.27
CA ASP A 103 -3.37 -14.96 3.26
C ASP A 103 -3.13 -14.51 4.71
N SER A 104 -2.52 -13.34 4.92
CA SER A 104 -2.22 -12.83 6.25
C SER A 104 -3.46 -12.25 6.94
N PRO A 105 -3.70 -12.57 8.22
CA PRO A 105 -4.73 -11.91 9.01
C PRO A 105 -4.50 -10.40 9.15
N LEU A 106 -3.24 -9.93 9.08
CA LEU A 106 -2.91 -8.50 9.09
C LEU A 106 -3.44 -7.78 7.85
N ARG A 107 -3.44 -8.47 6.70
CA ARG A 107 -4.03 -7.91 5.47
C ARG A 107 -5.53 -7.76 5.62
N ALA A 108 -6.22 -8.82 6.08
CA ALA A 108 -7.67 -8.77 6.28
C ALA A 108 -8.06 -7.64 7.27
N ALA A 109 -7.35 -7.55 8.40
CA ALA A 109 -7.58 -6.51 9.41
C ALA A 109 -7.32 -5.10 8.84
N LEU A 110 -6.27 -4.92 8.03
CA LEU A 110 -5.97 -3.64 7.39
C LEU A 110 -7.11 -3.20 6.46
N LEU A 111 -7.59 -4.09 5.60
CA LEU A 111 -8.65 -3.79 4.63
C LEU A 111 -10.00 -3.53 5.31
N GLU A 112 -10.30 -4.27 6.39
CA GLU A 112 -11.52 -4.07 7.18
C GLU A 112 -11.53 -2.72 7.91
N GLN A 113 -10.41 -2.36 8.55
CA GLN A 113 -10.31 -1.12 9.33
C GLN A 113 -10.08 0.12 8.46
N ARG A 114 -9.54 -0.05 7.24
CA ARG A 114 -9.21 1.04 6.31
C ARG A 114 -9.87 0.81 4.94
N PRO A 115 -11.20 0.91 4.85
CA PRO A 115 -11.89 0.72 3.58
C PRO A 115 -11.44 1.77 2.56
N GLY A 116 -11.01 1.33 1.37
CA GLY A 116 -10.56 2.19 0.29
C GLY A 116 -9.05 2.41 0.22
N ILE A 117 -8.27 1.94 1.21
CA ILE A 117 -6.81 2.03 1.20
C ILE A 117 -6.19 1.30 -0.01
N GLU A 118 -6.91 0.35 -0.60
CA GLU A 118 -6.48 -0.36 -1.80
C GLU A 118 -6.34 0.56 -3.01
N VAL A 119 -7.11 1.66 -3.05
CA VAL A 119 -6.97 2.69 -4.09
C VAL A 119 -5.60 3.35 -3.98
N ASP A 120 -5.16 3.68 -2.76
CA ASP A 120 -3.87 4.31 -2.50
C ASP A 120 -2.73 3.39 -2.92
N PHE A 121 -2.86 2.09 -2.63
CA PHE A 121 -1.91 1.08 -3.09
C PHE A 121 -1.87 0.96 -4.62
N GLY A 122 -3.03 1.00 -5.28
CA GLY A 122 -3.10 1.03 -6.74
C GLY A 122 -2.40 2.25 -7.35
N ASN A 123 -2.60 3.42 -6.74
CA ASN A 123 -1.93 4.66 -7.14
C ASN A 123 -0.42 4.60 -6.89
N ALA A 124 0.01 4.04 -5.76
CA ALA A 124 1.42 3.79 -5.45
C ALA A 124 2.08 2.85 -6.47
N ALA A 125 1.41 1.76 -6.83
CA ALA A 125 1.86 0.83 -7.87
C ALA A 125 2.03 1.53 -9.23
N MET A 126 1.09 2.39 -9.63
CA MET A 126 1.19 3.15 -10.88
C MET A 126 2.26 4.23 -10.86
N ARG A 127 2.57 4.83 -9.70
CA ARG A 127 3.72 5.74 -9.54
C ARG A 127 5.04 5.03 -9.84
N LEU A 128 5.20 3.78 -9.43
CA LEU A 128 6.38 2.98 -9.77
C LEU A 128 6.52 2.73 -11.28
N VAL A 129 5.40 2.53 -11.99
CA VAL A 129 5.41 2.40 -13.47
C VAL A 129 5.87 3.70 -14.12
N ALA A 130 5.32 4.83 -13.67
CA ALA A 130 5.68 6.14 -14.21
C ALA A 130 7.17 6.43 -13.98
N ALA A 131 7.69 6.17 -12.77
CA ALA A 131 9.11 6.36 -12.46
C ALA A 131 10.03 5.53 -13.37
N LYS A 132 9.70 4.24 -13.60
CA LYS A 132 10.49 3.39 -14.51
C LYS A 132 10.48 3.90 -15.95
N ALA A 133 9.34 4.35 -16.45
CA ALA A 133 9.24 4.90 -17.80
C ALA A 133 10.06 6.19 -17.97
N GLU A 134 10.12 7.03 -16.94
CA GLU A 134 10.95 8.24 -16.93
C GLU A 134 12.46 7.94 -16.93
N ASP A 135 12.88 6.89 -16.22
CA ASP A 135 14.29 6.48 -16.17
C ASP A 135 14.74 5.86 -17.50
N GLU A 136 13.89 5.04 -18.14
CA GLU A 136 14.17 4.44 -19.45
C GLU A 136 14.25 5.48 -20.58
N GLY A 137 13.48 6.58 -20.50
CA GLY A 137 13.47 7.65 -21.52
C GLY A 137 14.63 8.64 -21.43
N LYS A 138 15.49 8.55 -20.40
CA LYS A 138 16.66 9.41 -20.19
C LYS A 138 17.99 8.78 -20.63
N GLY A 139 17.96 7.53 -21.13
CA GLY A 139 19.10 6.82 -21.72
C GLY A 139 19.11 6.89 -23.24
#